data_AF-A0AAU1PGW0-F1
#
_entry.id   AF-A0AAU1PGW0-F1
#
_cell.length_a   1.000
_cell.length_b   1.000
_cell.length_c   1.000
_cell.angle_alpha   90.00
_cell.angle_beta   90.00
_cell.angle_gamma   90.00
#
_symmetry.space_group_name_H-M   'P 1'
#
loop_
_entity.id
_entity.type
_entity.pdbx_description
1 polymer ?
#
loop_
_entity_poly.entity_id
_entity_poly.type
_entity_poly.pdbx_seq_one_letter_code
_entity_poly.pdbx_strand_id
1 'polypeptide(L)'
;MPETDPWQDALRQAQEEIGYRDPGIPRTVAGIRDVLRPELRDEFLAELGALSDGGPFEVFLDHWWTQVVVDAASDDDGRESALDFADLAVSLRILSVGRPTVSMADVEAMIGPFGTAEAR
;
A
#
# COMPACT_ATOMS: atom_id res chain seq x y z
N MET A 1 -27.43 -3.55 -2.57
CA MET A 1 -26.54 -3.65 -1.39
C MET A 1 -25.60 -2.46 -1.49
N PRO A 2 -25.29 -1.72 -0.42
CA PRO A 2 -24.26 -0.69 -0.54
C PRO A 2 -22.98 -1.41 -1.00
N GLU A 3 -22.41 -0.94 -2.11
CA GLU A 3 -21.08 -1.38 -2.54
C GLU A 3 -20.12 -0.97 -1.42
N THR A 4 -19.69 -1.95 -0.62
CA THR A 4 -18.70 -1.70 0.42
C THR A 4 -17.43 -1.24 -0.27
N ASP A 5 -16.86 -0.13 0.21
CA ASP A 5 -15.60 0.40 -0.31
C ASP A 5 -14.51 -0.70 -0.22
N PRO A 6 -13.80 -1.03 -1.31
CA PRO A 6 -12.87 -2.17 -1.36
C PRO A 6 -11.78 -2.10 -0.29
N TRP A 7 -11.44 -0.88 0.14
CA TRP A 7 -10.52 -0.65 1.24
C TRP A 7 -11.11 -1.03 2.61
N GLN A 8 -12.38 -0.72 2.86
CA GLN A 8 -13.06 -1.16 4.10
C GLN A 8 -13.19 -2.69 4.18
N ASP A 9 -13.43 -3.36 3.06
CA ASP A 9 -13.43 -4.83 3.03
C ASP A 9 -12.05 -5.42 3.30
N ALA A 10 -11.00 -4.83 2.74
CA ALA A 10 -9.62 -5.24 2.99
C ALA A 10 -9.24 -5.11 4.47
N LEU A 11 -9.60 -3.99 5.11
CA LEU A 11 -9.37 -3.78 6.54
C LEU A 11 -10.11 -4.80 7.41
N ARG A 12 -11.39 -5.02 7.11
CA ARG A 12 -12.22 -6.01 7.84
C ARG A 12 -11.60 -7.40 7.75
N GLN A 13 -11.22 -7.83 6.54
CA GLN A 13 -10.63 -9.14 6.34
C GLN A 13 -9.25 -9.27 7.00
N ALA A 14 -8.39 -8.25 6.92
CA ALA A 14 -7.10 -8.28 7.61
C ALA A 14 -7.27 -8.36 9.14
N GLN A 15 -8.27 -7.67 9.69
CA GLN A 15 -8.62 -7.76 11.10
C GLN A 15 -9.15 -9.16 11.50
N GLU A 16 -9.95 -9.79 10.64
CA GLU A 16 -10.46 -11.15 10.86
C GLU A 16 -9.33 -12.20 10.89
N GLU A 17 -8.30 -12.03 10.04
CA GLU A 17 -7.18 -12.97 9.92
C GLU A 17 -6.09 -12.77 10.99
N ILE A 18 -5.69 -11.52 11.26
CA ILE A 18 -4.59 -11.20 12.19
C ILE A 18 -5.09 -11.00 13.63
N GLY A 19 -6.34 -10.60 13.81
CA GLY A 19 -6.90 -10.24 15.12
C GLY A 19 -6.42 -8.89 15.67
N TYR A 20 -5.61 -8.15 14.90
CA TYR A 20 -5.20 -6.80 15.24
C TYR A 20 -6.36 -5.82 15.07
N ARG A 21 -6.55 -4.92 16.04
CA ARG A 21 -7.62 -3.92 15.99
C ARG A 21 -7.19 -2.74 15.14
N ASP A 22 -7.91 -2.50 14.04
CA ASP A 22 -7.71 -1.31 13.21
C ASP A 22 -7.72 -0.02 14.05
N PRO A 23 -6.68 0.83 13.96
CA PRO A 23 -6.64 2.12 14.64
C PRO A 23 -7.62 3.15 14.03
N GLY A 24 -8.27 2.84 12.90
CA GLY A 24 -9.26 3.69 12.25
C GLY A 24 -8.64 4.87 11.51
N ILE A 25 -7.37 4.75 11.09
CA ILE A 25 -6.63 5.80 10.40
C ILE A 25 -7.08 5.82 8.92
N PRO A 26 -7.67 6.92 8.42
CA PRO A 26 -8.10 6.99 7.02
C PRO A 26 -6.88 6.97 6.09
N ARG A 27 -6.92 6.11 5.05
CA ARG A 27 -5.91 6.06 3.97
C ARG A 27 -6.06 7.24 3.00
N THR A 28 -5.80 8.43 3.51
CA THR A 28 -5.85 9.71 2.79
C THR A 28 -4.69 10.59 3.23
N VAL A 29 -4.27 11.53 2.39
CA VAL A 29 -3.21 12.49 2.75
C VAL A 29 -3.52 13.22 4.05
N ALA A 30 -4.77 13.67 4.24
CA ALA A 30 -5.18 14.36 5.46
C ALA A 30 -5.14 13.44 6.67
N GLY A 31 -5.76 12.25 6.58
CA GLY A 31 -5.84 11.29 7.68
C GLY A 31 -4.47 10.83 8.16
N ILE A 32 -3.56 10.53 7.23
CA ILE A 32 -2.17 10.15 7.55
C ILE A 32 -1.45 11.32 8.21
N ARG A 33 -1.50 12.52 7.61
CA ARG A 33 -0.79 13.70 8.13
C ARG A 33 -1.24 14.09 9.54
N ASP A 34 -2.52 13.93 9.87
CA ASP A 34 -3.07 14.29 11.18
C ASP A 34 -2.52 13.42 12.31
N VAL A 35 -2.24 12.14 12.04
CA VAL A 35 -1.68 11.19 13.02
C VAL A 35 -0.17 11.03 12.93
N LEU A 36 0.45 11.52 11.85
CA LEU A 36 1.88 11.41 11.61
C LEU A 36 2.68 12.18 12.66
N ARG A 37 3.74 11.53 13.16
CA ARG A 37 4.70 12.12 14.10
C ARG A 37 5.30 13.41 13.52
N PRO A 38 5.46 14.48 14.32
CA PRO A 38 5.94 15.77 13.82
C PRO A 38 7.25 15.69 13.03
N GLU A 39 8.17 14.81 13.43
CA GLU A 39 9.50 14.66 12.85
C GLU A 39 9.47 14.09 11.43
N LEU A 40 8.39 13.41 11.05
CA LEU A 40 8.22 12.76 9.75
C LEU A 40 7.41 13.60 8.76
N ARG A 41 6.83 14.72 9.21
CA ARG A 41 5.93 15.54 8.39
C ARG A 41 6.64 16.21 7.21
N ASP A 42 7.86 16.68 7.41
CA ASP A 42 8.64 17.29 6.33
C ASP A 42 9.00 16.27 5.24
N GLU A 43 9.35 15.04 5.63
CA GLU A 43 9.63 13.93 4.71
C GLU A 43 8.37 13.55 3.91
N PHE A 44 7.24 13.36 4.60
CA PHE A 44 5.95 13.07 3.97
C PHE A 44 5.55 14.13 2.93
N LEU A 45 5.70 15.41 3.26
CA LEU A 45 5.37 16.52 2.35
C LEU A 45 6.35 16.63 1.19
N ALA A 46 7.64 16.35 1.42
CA ALA A 46 8.65 16.35 0.37
C ALA A 46 8.39 15.23 -0.65
N GLU A 47 8.10 14.03 -0.19
CA GLU A 47 7.72 12.91 -1.05
C GLU A 47 6.44 13.22 -1.82
N LEU A 48 5.40 13.73 -1.15
CA LEU A 48 4.14 14.12 -1.80
C LEU A 48 4.38 15.14 -2.92
N GLY A 49 5.25 16.12 -2.70
CA GLY A 49 5.61 17.14 -3.68
C GLY A 49 6.44 16.63 -4.85
N ALA A 50 7.10 15.48 -4.71
CA ALA A 50 7.91 14.85 -5.75
C ALA A 50 7.08 13.91 -6.67
N LEU A 51 5.82 13.63 -6.33
CA LEU A 51 4.96 12.74 -7.11
C LEU A 51 4.38 13.47 -8.33
N SER A 52 4.72 12.99 -9.53
CA SER A 52 4.26 13.56 -10.81
C SER A 52 2.96 12.91 -11.33
N ASP A 53 2.61 11.70 -10.87
CA ASP A 53 1.59 10.82 -11.48
C ASP A 53 0.79 10.00 -10.45
N GLY A 54 -0.38 9.48 -10.86
CA GLY A 54 -1.33 8.75 -9.99
C GLY A 54 -0.94 7.33 -9.58
N GLY A 55 -0.06 6.64 -10.32
CA GLY A 55 0.43 5.31 -9.95
C GLY A 55 1.36 5.34 -8.71
N PRO A 56 2.41 6.18 -8.72
CA PRO A 56 3.25 6.44 -7.55
C PRO A 56 2.48 6.95 -6.33
N PHE A 57 1.37 7.67 -6.55
CA PHE A 57 0.54 8.20 -5.47
C PHE A 57 -0.14 7.11 -4.62
N GLU A 58 -0.61 6.02 -5.23
CA GLU A 58 -1.20 4.91 -4.48
C GLU A 58 -0.15 4.20 -3.61
N VAL A 59 1.05 3.98 -4.15
CA VAL A 59 2.16 3.38 -3.41
C VAL A 59 2.59 4.29 -2.24
N PHE A 60 2.63 5.60 -2.47
CA PHE A 60 2.87 6.59 -1.42
C PHE A 60 1.83 6.49 -0.29
N LEU A 61 0.54 6.42 -0.61
CA LEU A 61 -0.50 6.26 0.39
C LEU A 61 -0.39 4.93 1.15
N ASP A 62 -0.08 3.83 0.46
CA ASP A 62 0.12 2.51 1.08
C ASP A 62 1.31 2.55 2.06
N HIS A 63 2.45 3.09 1.64
CA HIS A 63 3.67 3.19 2.44
C HIS A 63 3.46 3.99 3.73
N TRP A 64 2.96 5.22 3.60
CA TRP A 64 2.81 6.11 4.74
C TRP A 64 1.66 5.71 5.66
N TRP A 65 0.62 5.07 5.13
CA TRP A 65 -0.44 4.49 5.97
C TRP A 65 0.09 3.35 6.84
N THR A 66 0.87 2.42 6.28
CA THR A 66 1.52 1.34 7.04
C THR A 66 2.39 1.91 8.17
N GLN A 67 3.16 2.95 7.89
CA GLN A 67 4.01 3.58 8.89
C GLN A 67 3.22 4.15 10.08
N VAL A 68 2.12 4.86 9.82
CA VAL A 68 1.31 5.44 10.90
C VAL A 68 0.51 4.39 11.68
N VAL A 69 0.14 3.27 11.05
CA VAL A 69 -0.48 2.13 11.74
C VAL A 69 0.50 1.46 12.69
N VAL A 70 1.72 1.19 12.23
CA VAL A 70 2.78 0.60 13.07
C VAL A 70 3.18 1.55 14.21
N ASP A 71 3.23 2.86 13.94
CA ASP A 71 3.52 3.86 14.97
C ASP A 71 2.40 4.05 16.00
N ALA A 72 1.16 3.67 15.67
CA ALA A 72 0.05 3.69 16.62
C ALA A 72 0.08 2.53 17.62
N ALA A 73 0.87 1.48 17.37
CA ALA A 73 1.04 0.38 18.30
C ALA A 73 1.81 0.80 19.56
N SER A 74 1.39 0.27 20.71
CA SER A 74 1.88 0.70 22.04
C SER A 74 3.17 0.02 22.50
N ASP A 75 3.54 -1.11 21.88
CA ASP A 75 4.65 -1.99 22.29
C ASP A 75 5.18 -2.78 21.08
N ASP A 76 6.34 -3.42 21.23
CA ASP A 76 7.03 -4.10 20.12
C ASP A 76 6.24 -5.29 19.55
N ASP A 77 5.56 -6.08 20.39
CA ASP A 77 4.70 -7.18 19.92
C ASP A 77 3.48 -6.63 19.16
N GLY A 78 2.93 -5.52 19.64
CA GLY A 78 1.88 -4.77 18.95
C GLY A 78 2.33 -4.17 17.62
N ARG A 79 3.60 -3.77 17.50
CA ARG A 79 4.18 -3.22 16.25
C ARG A 79 4.32 -4.30 15.18
N GLU A 80 4.72 -5.51 15.55
CA GLU A 80 4.76 -6.66 14.63
C GLU A 80 3.35 -6.99 14.13
N SER A 81 2.38 -7.12 15.04
CA SER A 81 0.98 -7.38 14.67
C SER A 81 0.38 -6.27 13.81
N ALA A 82 0.73 -5.00 14.07
CA ALA A 82 0.31 -3.86 13.28
C ALA A 82 0.91 -3.89 11.86
N LEU A 83 2.16 -4.32 11.73
CA LEU A 83 2.84 -4.45 10.45
C LEU A 83 2.19 -5.56 9.61
N ASP A 84 1.97 -6.74 10.18
CA ASP A 84 1.32 -7.86 9.50
C ASP A 84 -0.09 -7.50 9.06
N PHE A 85 -0.85 -6.83 9.94
CA PHE A 85 -2.16 -6.29 9.61
C PHE A 85 -2.11 -5.31 8.43
N ALA A 86 -1.18 -4.36 8.47
CA ALA A 86 -1.09 -3.32 7.46
C ALA A 86 -0.66 -3.89 6.09
N ASP A 87 0.31 -4.80 6.07
CA ASP A 87 0.76 -5.49 4.86
C ASP A 87 -0.36 -6.32 4.23
N LEU A 88 -1.09 -7.07 5.04
CA LEU A 88 -2.23 -7.86 4.58
C LEU A 88 -3.35 -6.96 4.03
N ALA A 89 -3.70 -5.87 4.72
CA ALA A 89 -4.72 -4.94 4.27
C ALA A 89 -4.36 -4.30 2.92
N VAL A 90 -3.10 -3.87 2.73
CA VAL A 90 -2.61 -3.32 1.46
C VAL A 90 -2.66 -4.38 0.36
N SER A 91 -2.23 -5.61 0.65
CA SER A 91 -2.25 -6.73 -0.30
C SER A 91 -3.67 -7.06 -0.76
N LEU A 92 -4.61 -7.19 0.17
CA LEU A 92 -6.03 -7.44 -0.11
C LEU A 92 -6.65 -6.31 -0.93
N ARG A 93 -6.32 -5.05 -0.63
CA ARG A 93 -6.75 -3.90 -1.43
C ARG A 93 -6.25 -4.04 -2.86
N ILE A 94 -4.96 -4.26 -3.08
CA ILE A 94 -4.36 -4.37 -4.41
C ILE A 94 -5.03 -5.48 -5.22
N LEU A 95 -5.34 -6.62 -4.59
CA LEU A 95 -6.09 -7.72 -5.21
C LEU A 95 -7.52 -7.31 -5.58
N SER A 96 -8.18 -6.51 -4.74
CA SER A 96 -9.57 -6.07 -4.96
C SER A 96 -9.73 -5.00 -6.06
N VAL A 97 -8.77 -4.09 -6.23
CA VAL A 97 -8.84 -3.04 -7.27
C VAL A 97 -8.42 -3.52 -8.66
N GLY A 98 -8.02 -4.79 -8.80
CA GLY A 98 -7.75 -5.43 -10.08
C GLY A 98 -6.76 -4.64 -10.93
N ARG A 99 -5.49 -4.60 -10.53
CA ARG A 99 -4.41 -4.18 -11.45
C ARG A 99 -3.87 -5.41 -12.18
N PRO A 100 -3.47 -5.25 -13.46
CA PRO A 100 -3.33 -6.37 -14.38
C PRO A 100 -2.28 -7.31 -13.83
N THR A 101 -2.64 -8.58 -13.68
CA THR A 101 -1.65 -9.63 -13.93
C THR A 101 -1.05 -9.26 -15.27
N VAL A 102 0.20 -8.79 -15.25
CA VAL A 102 0.99 -8.56 -16.45
C VAL A 102 0.75 -9.80 -17.30
N SER A 103 0.07 -9.64 -18.43
CA SER A 103 -0.37 -10.83 -19.16
C SER A 103 0.90 -11.60 -19.54
N MET A 104 0.83 -12.92 -19.72
CA MET A 104 2.02 -13.68 -20.13
C MET A 104 2.64 -13.06 -21.40
N ALA A 105 1.83 -12.45 -22.26
CA ALA A 105 2.27 -11.70 -23.44
C ALA A 105 3.05 -10.40 -23.10
N ASP A 106 2.66 -9.65 -22.07
CA ASP A 106 3.41 -8.48 -21.60
C ASP A 106 4.72 -8.89 -20.91
N VAL A 107 4.71 -10.02 -20.19
CA VAL A 107 5.93 -10.63 -19.61
C VAL A 107 6.88 -11.10 -20.72
N GLU A 108 6.37 -11.76 -21.76
CA GLU A 108 7.16 -12.17 -22.94
C GLU A 108 7.68 -10.97 -23.74
N ALA A 109 6.93 -9.87 -23.80
CA ALA A 109 7.39 -8.62 -24.43
C ALA A 109 8.51 -7.93 -23.64
N MET A 110 8.46 -7.98 -22.30
CA MET A 110 9.53 -7.48 -21.43
C MET A 110 10.78 -8.39 -21.42
N ILE A 111 10.60 -9.68 -21.69
CA ILE A 111 11.67 -10.70 -21.81
C ILE A 111 12.11 -10.89 -23.29
N GLY A 112 11.57 -10.10 -24.22
CA GLY A 112 11.90 -10.12 -25.65
C GLY A 112 13.40 -9.92 -25.93
N PRO A 113 13.89 -10.49 -27.05
CA PRO A 113 15.03 -11.38 -27.10
C PRO A 113 16.34 -10.67 -26.72
N PHE A 114 17.03 -11.19 -25.70
CA PHE A 114 18.48 -11.01 -25.64
C PHE A 114 19.06 -11.53 -26.96
N GLY A 115 19.71 -10.63 -27.69
CA GLY A 115 19.87 -10.70 -29.13
C GLY A 115 20.56 -11.95 -29.65
N THR A 116 20.14 -12.35 -30.85
CA THR A 116 21.06 -12.71 -31.92
C THR A 116 20.64 -11.94 -33.18
N ALA A 117 21.06 -10.69 -33.21
CA ALA A 117 21.47 -10.10 -34.47
C ALA A 117 22.81 -10.75 -34.84
N GLU A 118 22.81 -11.66 -35.81
CA GLU A 118 23.86 -11.67 -36.83
C GLU A 118 23.22 -11.90 -38.19
N ALA A 119 23.43 -10.92 -39.04
CA ALA A 119 23.06 -10.90 -40.44
C ALA A 119 24.23 -11.46 -41.27
N ARG A 120 23.87 -12.12 -42.37
CA ARG A 120 24.69 -12.60 -43.51
C ARG A 120 25.40 -13.95 -43.36
#